data_AF-A0A3A9ZS36-F1
#
_entry.id   AF-A0A3A9ZS36-F1
#
_cell.length_a   1.000
_cell.length_b   1.000
_cell.length_c   1.000
_cell.angle_alpha   90.00
_cell.angle_beta   90.00
_cell.angle_gamma   90.00
#
_symmetry.space_group_name_H-M   'P 1'
#
loop_
_entity.id
_entity.type
_entity.pdbx_description
1 polymer ?
#
loop_
_entity_poly.entity_id
_entity_poly.type
_entity_poly.pdbx_seq_one_letter_code
_entity_poly.pdbx_strand_id
1 'polypeptide(L)'
;MTRRITISLPDDVAAYVERSRNNTSGFIAEVLRRKMRADGLRTRWAELGYVVTDEDVERTRARLAAKAPISDEQHARNMKWLAQFDEGSAAA
;
A
#
# COMPACT_ATOMS: atom_id res chain seq x y z
N MET A 1 -21.77 7.85 -3.58
CA MET A 1 -22.67 6.95 -2.82
C MET A 1 -21.84 6.09 -1.88
N THR A 2 -22.34 5.77 -0.68
CA THR A 2 -21.65 4.91 0.30
C THR A 2 -22.52 3.70 0.64
N ARG A 3 -21.89 2.53 0.84
CA ARG A 3 -22.55 1.29 1.25
C ARG A 3 -21.91 0.80 2.53
N ARG A 4 -22.71 0.48 3.55
CA ARG A 4 -22.23 -0.11 4.81
C ARG A 4 -22.00 -1.60 4.61
N ILE A 5 -20.85 -2.08 5.06
CA ILE A 5 -20.49 -3.50 5.09
C ILE A 5 -20.07 -3.82 6.52
N THR A 6 -20.57 -4.93 7.05
CA THR A 6 -20.19 -5.48 8.36
C THR A 6 -19.39 -6.75 8.12
N ILE A 7 -18.24 -6.88 8.78
CA ILE A 7 -17.37 -8.05 8.68
C ILE A 7 -16.93 -8.48 10.08
N SER A 8 -16.72 -9.78 10.26
CA SER A 8 -16.02 -10.32 11.43
C SER A 8 -14.54 -10.49 11.08
N LEU A 9 -13.66 -10.09 12.00
CA LEU A 9 -12.21 -10.21 11.85
C LEU A 9 -11.68 -11.19 12.90
N PRO A 10 -10.57 -11.91 12.61
CA PRO A 10 -9.80 -12.59 13.64
C PRO A 10 -9.35 -11.63 14.74
N ASP A 11 -9.28 -12.11 15.98
CA ASP A 11 -9.04 -11.27 17.17
C ASP A 11 -7.72 -10.49 17.10
N ASP A 12 -6.66 -11.11 16.57
CA ASP A 12 -5.36 -10.47 16.39
C ASP A 12 -5.42 -9.31 15.39
N VAL A 13 -6.17 -9.48 14.31
CA VAL A 13 -6.40 -8.45 13.29
C VAL A 13 -7.29 -7.33 13.84
N ALA A 14 -8.37 -7.67 14.54
CA ALA A 14 -9.24 -6.69 15.18
C ALA A 14 -8.45 -5.81 16.16
N ALA A 15 -7.67 -6.44 17.04
CA ALA A 15 -6.82 -5.74 18.01
C ALA A 15 -5.74 -4.88 17.32
N TYR A 16 -5.18 -5.33 16.19
CA TYR A 16 -4.25 -4.51 15.42
C TYR A 16 -4.91 -3.25 14.86
N VAL A 17 -6.09 -3.38 14.24
CA VAL A 17 -6.76 -2.23 13.63
C VAL A 17 -7.20 -1.22 14.69
N GLU A 18 -7.71 -1.68 15.82
CA GLU A 18 -8.09 -0.82 16.96
C GLU A 18 -6.92 0.00 17.49
N ARG A 19 -5.70 -0.57 17.50
CA ARG A 19 -4.48 0.16 17.88
C ARG A 19 -4.00 1.17 16.84
N SER A 20 -4.34 0.97 15.57
CA SER A 20 -3.64 1.62 14.45
C SER A 20 -4.10 3.05 14.15
N ARG A 21 -5.34 3.46 14.50
CA ARG A 21 -5.87 4.83 14.35
C ARG A 21 -7.16 5.02 15.17
N ASN A 22 -7.52 6.27 15.51
CA ASN A 22 -8.83 6.67 16.06
C ASN A 22 -10.04 6.42 15.10
N ASN A 23 -9.81 5.88 13.89
CA ASN A 23 -10.86 5.51 12.93
C ASN A 23 -10.52 4.19 12.22
N THR A 24 -10.94 3.08 12.82
CA THR A 24 -10.83 1.70 12.31
C THR A 24 -11.33 1.58 10.87
N SER A 25 -12.53 2.09 10.59
CA SER A 25 -13.17 1.95 9.28
C SER A 25 -12.45 2.74 8.18
N GLY A 26 -11.97 3.94 8.50
CA GLY A 26 -11.17 4.76 7.59
C GLY A 26 -9.84 4.09 7.24
N PHE A 27 -9.16 3.53 8.23
CA PHE A 27 -7.92 2.79 8.04
C PHE A 27 -8.13 1.56 7.14
N ILE A 28 -9.13 0.72 7.43
CA ILE A 28 -9.44 -0.45 6.59
C ILE A 28 -9.74 -0.02 5.16
N ALA A 29 -10.54 1.03 4.97
CA ALA A 29 -10.87 1.54 3.65
C ALA A 29 -9.64 2.05 2.89
N GLU A 30 -8.68 2.69 3.56
CA GLU A 30 -7.42 3.12 2.94
C GLU A 30 -6.56 1.93 2.50
N VAL A 31 -6.40 0.93 3.37
CA VAL A 31 -5.66 -0.31 3.06
C VAL A 31 -6.30 -1.03 1.87
N LEU A 32 -7.63 -1.17 1.84
CA LEU A 32 -8.34 -1.77 0.73
C LEU A 32 -8.15 -0.98 -0.57
N ARG A 33 -8.24 0.36 -0.54
CA ARG A 33 -7.96 1.19 -1.73
C ARG A 33 -6.53 1.03 -2.24
N ARG A 34 -5.55 0.91 -1.34
CA ARG A 34 -4.16 0.63 -1.72
C ARG A 34 -4.03 -0.73 -2.41
N LYS A 35 -4.68 -1.76 -1.86
CA LYS A 35 -4.73 -3.09 -2.49
C LYS A 35 -5.39 -3.05 -3.87
N MET A 36 -6.55 -2.41 -4.01
CA MET A 36 -7.24 -2.28 -5.30
C MET A 36 -6.37 -1.59 -6.36
N ARG A 37 -5.64 -0.53 -5.99
CA ARG A 37 -4.69 0.14 -6.91
C ARG A 37 -3.57 -0.80 -7.35
N ALA A 38 -3.00 -1.58 -6.43
CA ALA A 38 -1.95 -2.54 -6.75
C ALA A 38 -2.48 -3.68 -7.64
N ASP A 39 -3.67 -4.20 -7.36
CA ASP A 39 -4.30 -5.26 -8.16
C ASP A 39 -4.63 -4.74 -9.57
N GLY A 40 -5.16 -3.52 -9.71
CA GLY A 40 -5.39 -2.89 -11.01
C GLY A 40 -4.12 -2.65 -11.82
N LEU A 41 -3.02 -2.25 -11.16
CA LEU A 41 -1.71 -2.09 -11.82
C LEU A 41 -1.19 -3.44 -12.34
N ARG A 42 -1.32 -4.51 -11.55
CA ARG A 42 -0.93 -5.87 -11.98
C ARG A 42 -1.72 -6.33 -13.19
N THR A 43 -3.04 -6.12 -13.20
CA THR A 43 -3.88 -6.43 -14.36
C THR A 43 -3.39 -5.68 -15.60
N ARG A 44 -3.16 -4.37 -15.48
CA ARG A 44 -2.68 -3.54 -16.60
C ARG A 44 -1.29 -3.94 -17.11
N TRP A 45 -0.40 -4.36 -16.22
CA TRP A 45 0.90 -4.89 -16.62
C TRP A 45 0.77 -6.21 -17.36
N ALA A 46 -0.09 -7.11 -16.90
CA ALA A 46 -0.36 -8.38 -17.57
C ALA A 46 -0.93 -8.17 -18.99
N GLU A 47 -1.84 -7.20 -19.17
CA GLU A 47 -2.36 -6.81 -20.49
C GLU A 47 -1.25 -6.34 -21.45
N LEU A 48 -0.20 -5.72 -20.92
CA LEU A 48 0.98 -5.28 -21.68
C LEU A 48 2.06 -6.37 -21.82
N GLY A 49 1.79 -7.60 -21.35
CA GLY A 49 2.72 -8.73 -21.41
C GLY A 49 3.74 -8.78 -20.27
N TYR A 50 3.65 -7.89 -19.28
CA TYR A 50 4.48 -7.91 -18.08
C TYR A 50 3.80 -8.70 -16.97
N VAL A 51 4.23 -9.95 -16.76
CA VAL A 51 3.71 -10.79 -15.69
C VAL A 51 4.62 -10.67 -14.47
N VAL A 52 4.07 -10.19 -13.36
CA VAL A 52 4.73 -10.19 -12.05
C VAL A 52 4.07 -11.26 -11.20
N THR A 53 4.80 -12.35 -10.94
CA THR A 53 4.29 -13.46 -10.13
C THR A 53 4.43 -13.18 -8.63
N ASP A 54 3.72 -13.95 -7.81
CA ASP A 54 3.88 -13.88 -6.36
C ASP A 54 5.29 -14.31 -5.92
N GLU A 55 5.92 -15.24 -6.64
CA GLU A 55 7.31 -15.63 -6.41
C GLU A 55 8.27 -14.46 -6.67
N ASP A 56 8.07 -13.70 -7.76
CA ASP A 56 8.89 -12.51 -8.05
C ASP A 56 8.79 -11.46 -6.94
N VAL A 57 7.59 -11.34 -6.36
CA VAL A 57 7.31 -10.42 -5.25
C VAL A 57 8.03 -10.89 -3.99
N GLU A 58 7.91 -12.16 -3.62
CA GLU A 58 8.58 -12.70 -2.44
C GLU A 58 10.10 -12.67 -2.56
N ARG A 59 10.64 -13.03 -3.73
CA ARG A 59 12.08 -12.90 -4.02
C ARG A 59 12.56 -11.45 -3.88
N THR A 60 11.75 -10.50 -4.35
CA THR A 60 12.06 -9.08 -4.21
C THR A 60 11.97 -8.62 -2.75
N ARG A 61 10.96 -9.05 -1.99
CA ARG A 61 10.82 -8.75 -0.56
C ARG A 61 12.03 -9.27 0.23
N ALA A 62 12.44 -10.51 0.02
CA ALA A 62 13.60 -11.09 0.66
C ALA A 62 14.88 -10.30 0.35
N ARG A 63 15.07 -9.93 -0.93
CA ARG A 63 16.21 -9.10 -1.36
C ARG A 63 16.21 -7.71 -0.72
N LEU A 64 15.04 -7.10 -0.53
CA LEU A 64 14.92 -5.79 0.12
C LEU A 64 15.14 -5.89 1.63
N ALA A 65 14.66 -6.95 2.29
CA ALA A 65 14.88 -7.18 3.71
C ALA A 65 16.37 -7.38 4.05
N ALA A 66 17.15 -7.92 3.11
CA ALA A 66 18.60 -8.07 3.25
C ALA A 66 19.39 -6.76 3.07
N LYS A 67 18.75 -5.67 2.61
CA LYS A 67 19.43 -4.37 2.46
C LYS A 67 19.43 -3.62 3.78
N ALA A 68 20.47 -2.83 4.00
CA ALA A 68 20.49 -1.88 5.11
C ALA A 68 19.27 -0.96 5.03
N PRO A 69 18.62 -0.63 6.17
CA PRO A 69 17.59 0.39 6.21
C PRO A 69 18.13 1.69 5.60
N ILE A 70 17.27 2.42 4.89
CA ILE A 70 17.64 3.76 4.42
C ILE A 70 17.90 4.66 5.63
N SER A 71 18.90 5.54 5.53
CA SER A 71 19.16 6.52 6.59
C SER A 71 18.01 7.53 6.69
N ASP A 72 17.85 8.16 7.85
CA ASP A 72 16.84 9.22 8.05
C ASP A 72 17.00 10.36 7.04
N GLU A 73 18.24 10.71 6.71
CA GLU A 73 18.55 11.74 5.70
C GLU A 73 18.08 11.30 4.30
N GLN A 74 18.31 10.03 3.94
CA GLN A 74 17.84 9.47 2.68
C GLN A 74 16.31 9.38 2.64
N HIS A 75 15.68 8.99 3.75
CA HIS A 75 14.24 9.00 3.89
C HIS A 75 13.66 10.41 3.70
N ALA A 76 14.23 11.43 4.35
CA ALA A 76 13.81 12.82 4.21
C ALA A 76 13.93 13.34 2.77
N ARG A 77 15.03 13.00 2.07
CA ARG A 77 15.19 13.33 0.65
C ARG A 77 14.14 12.64 -0.22
N ASN A 78 13.84 11.37 0.03
CA ASN A 78 12.82 10.62 -0.70
C ASN A 78 11.43 11.23 -0.47
N MET A 79 11.10 11.60 0.77
CA MET A 79 9.83 12.27 1.08
C MET A 79 9.72 13.63 0.40
N LYS A 80 10.81 14.41 0.40
CA LYS A 80 10.85 15.68 -0.34
C LYS A 80 10.72 15.48 -1.84
N TRP A 81 11.23 14.38 -2.40
CA TRP A 81 11.06 14.02 -3.81
C TRP A 81 9.62 13.62 -4.13
N LEU A 82 8.98 12.80 -3.30
CA LEU A 82 7.60 12.38 -3.48
C LEU A 82 6.60 13.54 -3.41
N ALA A 83 6.81 14.49 -2.50
CA ALA A 83 5.94 15.65 -2.34
C ALA A 83 5.83 16.50 -3.63
N GLN A 84 6.87 16.48 -4.48
CA GLN A 84 6.91 17.23 -5.76
C GLN A 84 5.88 16.72 -6.77
N PHE A 85 5.45 15.47 -6.62
CA PHE A 85 4.48 14.83 -7.52
C PHE A 85 3.05 14.91 -6.99
N ASP A 86 2.86 15.23 -5.70
CA ASP A 86 1.54 15.30 -5.07
C ASP A 86 0.81 16.62 -5.45
N GLU A 87 1.54 17.70 -5.72
CA GLU A 87 0.97 18.98 -6.19
C GLU A 87 0.29 18.91 -7.57
N GLY A 88 0.56 17.86 -8.36
CA GLY A 88 -0.01 17.66 -9.71
C GLY A 88 -1.25 16.76 -9.78
N SER A 89 -1.63 16.07 -8.69
CA SER A 89 -2.71 15.06 -8.70
C SER A 89 -4.10 15.61 -8.39
N ALA A 90 -4.23 16.89 -8.00
CA ALA A 90 -5.53 17.51 -7.70
C ALA A 90 -6.27 18.05 -8.94
N ALA A 91 -5.71 17.88 -10.14
CA ALA A 91 -6.28 18.35 -11.40
C ALA A 91 -6.20 17.27 -12.50
N ALA A 92 -6.91 16.16 -12.33
CA ALA A 92 -7.24 15.22 -13.41
C ALA A 92 -8.48 14.40 -13.07
#